data_AF-A0A212EW85-F1
#
_entry.id   AF-A0A212EW85-F1
#
_cell.length_a   1.000
_cell.length_b   1.000
_cell.length_c   1.000
_cell.angle_alpha   90.00
_cell.angle_beta   90.00
_cell.angle_gamma   90.00
#
_symmetry.space_group_name_H-M   'P 1'
#
loop_
_entity.id
_entity.type
_entity.pdbx_description
1 polymer ?
#
loop_
_entity_poly.entity_id
_entity_poly.type
_entity_poly.pdbx_seq_one_letter_code
_entity_poly.pdbx_strand_id
1 'polypeptide(L)'
;MFQHLNGSAYHPKCNALGQDLFRRIPCPIGKLCVDEDTPWNVIKNNQFTYVIQNNGQPRYWYVSIVSCYLDEETCSWHHYSGAPSKDNTTLTDIPQTLEYDFWLVNGSPNLSIYNSMLYQFSFDRQNTLELYLMFWLCYIILLPVQIYAVRTQRHPVTKLFTSSLVLEFIALCFNVLHTVKFAADGEGFEGLSVAGDILDILSRTLFMLLLLLLAKGWAVTRLELTYKPLVFGVWLVYGVVHILLYVWNTTEVDIIEEIDEYQTWPGWLVLTLRVVIMSWFVLELRNTMMYEHNMPKLNFLLHFGASSLVWFVYLPIIALIALQISPLWRFKFLL
;
A
#
# COMPACT_ATOMS: atom_id res chain seq x y z
N MET A 1 16.88 -29.12 -10.46
CA MET A 1 17.41 -27.73 -10.58
C MET A 1 18.62 -27.68 -11.52
N PHE A 2 19.74 -28.32 -11.18
CA PHE A 2 21.00 -28.22 -11.94
C PHE A 2 20.95 -28.70 -13.40
N GLN A 3 20.15 -29.71 -13.73
CA GLN A 3 20.00 -30.18 -15.12
C GLN A 3 19.36 -29.13 -16.06
N HIS A 4 18.41 -28.34 -15.56
CA HIS A 4 17.82 -27.26 -16.35
C HIS A 4 18.79 -26.07 -16.49
N LEU A 5 19.58 -25.79 -15.43
CA LEU A 5 20.57 -24.71 -15.43
C LEU A 5 21.66 -24.91 -16.49
N ASN A 6 22.11 -26.14 -16.74
CA ASN A 6 23.09 -26.44 -17.79
C ASN A 6 22.59 -25.98 -19.18
N GLY A 7 21.29 -26.12 -19.46
CA GLY A 7 20.71 -25.75 -20.75
C GLY A 7 20.32 -24.28 -20.86
N SER A 8 19.94 -23.64 -19.76
CA SER A 8 19.40 -22.27 -19.77
C SER A 8 20.40 -21.18 -19.43
N ALA A 9 21.42 -21.44 -18.59
CA ALA A 9 22.33 -20.41 -18.12
C ALA A 9 23.41 -20.09 -19.15
N TYR A 10 23.65 -18.81 -19.40
CA TYR A 10 24.78 -18.35 -20.21
C TYR A 10 26.11 -18.59 -19.49
N HIS A 11 27.09 -19.13 -20.22
CA HIS A 11 28.50 -19.17 -19.80
C HIS A 11 29.40 -19.11 -21.04
N PRO A 12 30.43 -18.25 -21.09
CA PRO A 12 31.23 -18.04 -22.30
C PRO A 12 31.91 -19.31 -22.83
N LYS A 13 32.29 -20.25 -21.94
CA LYS A 13 32.94 -21.53 -22.33
C LYS A 13 31.97 -22.69 -22.51
N CYS A 14 30.93 -22.78 -21.66
CA CYS A 14 30.11 -23.97 -21.53
C CYS A 14 28.76 -23.85 -22.25
N ASN A 15 28.21 -22.64 -22.37
CA ASN A 15 26.92 -22.41 -23.03
C ASN A 15 26.79 -20.95 -23.50
N ALA A 16 27.32 -20.65 -24.69
CA ALA A 16 27.29 -19.31 -25.26
C ALA A 16 25.90 -18.86 -25.76
N LEU A 17 24.94 -19.79 -25.90
CA LEU A 17 23.56 -19.50 -26.35
C LEU A 17 22.56 -19.42 -25.19
N GLY A 18 23.02 -19.56 -23.94
CA GLY A 18 22.18 -19.45 -22.76
C GLY A 18 21.66 -18.03 -22.52
N GLN A 19 20.71 -17.92 -21.59
CA GLN A 19 20.16 -16.65 -21.13
C GLN A 19 21.11 -16.00 -20.12
N ASP A 20 21.44 -14.73 -20.35
CA ASP A 20 22.30 -13.93 -19.47
C ASP A 20 21.50 -13.32 -18.29
N LEU A 21 21.00 -14.20 -17.42
CA LEU A 21 20.24 -13.84 -16.21
C LEU A 21 21.00 -14.15 -14.90
N PHE A 22 22.16 -14.81 -14.99
CA PHE A 22 22.90 -15.31 -13.84
C PHE A 22 24.06 -14.39 -13.51
N ARG A 23 24.26 -14.09 -12.23
CA ARG A 23 25.40 -13.30 -11.74
C ARG A 23 26.09 -14.07 -10.62
N ARG A 24 27.41 -14.22 -10.73
CA ARG A 24 28.27 -14.91 -9.77
C ARG A 24 28.54 -13.99 -8.59
N ILE A 25 28.43 -14.57 -7.41
CA ILE A 25 28.71 -13.95 -6.13
C ILE A 25 29.66 -14.86 -5.33
N PRO A 26 30.58 -14.32 -4.50
CA PRO A 26 30.74 -12.91 -4.16
C PRO A 26 31.58 -12.09 -5.14
N CYS A 27 31.24 -10.81 -5.22
CA CYS A 27 32.04 -9.84 -5.95
C CYS A 27 33.23 -9.35 -5.11
N PRO A 28 34.41 -9.13 -5.72
CA PRO A 28 35.58 -8.62 -5.02
C PRO A 28 35.36 -7.19 -4.51
N ILE A 29 35.78 -6.92 -3.26
CA ILE A 29 35.64 -5.59 -2.64
C ILE A 29 36.43 -4.54 -3.44
N GLY A 30 35.76 -3.44 -3.80
CA GLY A 30 36.36 -2.31 -4.53
C GLY A 30 36.70 -2.61 -6.00
N LYS A 31 36.21 -3.73 -6.54
CA LYS A 31 36.39 -4.13 -7.95
C LYS A 31 35.02 -4.48 -8.54
N LEU A 32 34.94 -4.49 -9.87
CA LEU A 32 33.76 -4.96 -10.59
C LEU A 32 33.58 -6.47 -10.43
N CYS A 33 32.33 -6.92 -10.45
CA CYS A 33 32.00 -8.34 -10.52
C CYS A 33 32.53 -8.96 -11.80
N VAL A 34 32.86 -10.26 -11.76
CA VAL A 34 33.47 -10.98 -12.89
C VAL A 34 32.56 -11.02 -14.12
N ASP A 35 31.24 -10.96 -13.91
CA ASP A 35 30.23 -10.97 -14.98
C ASP A 35 29.87 -9.57 -15.49
N GLU A 36 30.53 -8.52 -15.01
CA GLU A 36 30.31 -7.15 -15.45
C GLU A 36 31.41 -6.70 -16.42
N ASP A 37 31.12 -6.85 -17.72
CA ASP A 37 32.05 -6.50 -18.80
C ASP A 37 32.06 -4.98 -19.11
N THR A 38 31.05 -4.23 -18.64
CA THR A 38 30.82 -2.84 -19.03
C THR A 38 30.77 -1.88 -17.83
N PRO A 39 31.92 -1.36 -17.37
CA PRO A 39 32.00 -0.47 -16.20
C PRO A 39 31.06 0.75 -16.26
N TRP A 40 30.77 1.25 -17.46
CA TRP A 40 29.92 2.42 -17.68
C TRP A 40 28.44 2.19 -17.36
N ASN A 41 27.98 0.93 -17.37
CA ASN A 41 26.60 0.59 -17.03
C ASN A 41 26.36 0.53 -15.51
N VAL A 42 27.44 0.45 -14.73
CA VAL A 42 27.36 0.34 -13.27
C VAL A 42 27.06 1.69 -12.64
N ILE A 43 26.04 1.74 -11.79
CA ILE A 43 25.72 2.93 -11.02
C ILE A 43 26.82 3.18 -9.99
N LYS A 44 27.25 4.44 -9.86
CA LYS A 44 28.28 4.85 -8.89
C LYS A 44 27.93 4.38 -7.48
N ASN A 45 28.94 3.97 -6.71
CA ASN A 45 28.84 3.40 -5.36
C ASN A 45 28.20 2.01 -5.27
N ASN A 46 27.80 1.39 -6.39
CA ASN A 46 27.30 0.01 -6.42
C ASN A 46 28.34 -0.93 -7.06
N GLN A 47 28.32 -2.21 -6.67
CA GLN A 47 29.29 -3.22 -7.11
C GLN A 47 29.02 -3.75 -8.53
N PHE A 48 27.75 -3.85 -8.92
CA PHE A 48 27.30 -4.16 -10.28
C PHE A 48 25.91 -3.57 -10.52
N THR A 49 25.44 -3.60 -11.76
CA THR A 49 24.08 -3.17 -12.10
C THR A 49 23.49 -4.14 -13.11
N TYR A 50 22.40 -4.80 -12.74
CA TYR A 50 21.68 -5.69 -13.65
C TYR A 50 20.53 -4.92 -14.30
N VAL A 51 20.65 -4.61 -15.59
CA VAL A 51 19.61 -3.88 -16.34
C VAL A 51 18.64 -4.87 -16.98
N ILE A 52 17.40 -4.84 -16.52
CA ILE A 52 16.31 -5.60 -17.13
C ILE A 52 15.84 -4.89 -18.40
N GLN A 53 15.79 -5.61 -19.52
CA GLN A 53 15.28 -5.07 -20.78
C GLN A 53 13.80 -4.68 -20.65
N ASN A 54 13.50 -3.42 -20.94
CA ASN A 54 12.14 -2.91 -20.92
C ASN A 54 11.39 -3.31 -22.21
N ASN A 55 10.48 -4.28 -22.08
CA ASN A 55 9.63 -4.76 -23.19
C ASN A 55 8.31 -3.99 -23.32
N GLY A 56 8.16 -2.84 -22.64
CA GLY A 56 6.96 -2.00 -22.64
C GLY A 56 5.78 -2.58 -21.84
N GLN A 57 5.98 -3.69 -21.13
CA GLN A 57 4.96 -4.33 -20.30
C GLN A 57 5.48 -4.49 -18.86
N PRO A 58 4.68 -4.13 -17.84
CA PRO A 58 5.02 -4.39 -16.45
C PRO A 58 5.08 -5.89 -16.17
N ARG A 59 6.08 -6.33 -15.40
CA ARG A 59 6.34 -7.74 -15.07
C ARG A 59 6.92 -7.84 -13.66
N TYR A 60 6.61 -8.93 -12.98
CA TYR A 60 7.26 -9.30 -11.73
C TYR A 60 8.63 -9.89 -12.02
N TRP A 61 9.59 -9.49 -11.19
CA TRP A 61 10.93 -10.05 -11.18
C TRP A 61 11.24 -10.54 -9.78
N TYR A 62 11.76 -11.75 -9.71
CA TYR A 62 12.17 -12.38 -8.46
C TYR A 62 13.68 -12.57 -8.50
N VAL A 63 14.34 -12.16 -7.42
CA VAL A 63 15.76 -12.41 -7.21
C VAL A 63 15.88 -13.64 -6.31
N SER A 64 16.61 -14.65 -6.76
CA SER A 64 16.89 -15.86 -5.99
C SER A 64 18.40 -16.05 -5.87
N ILE A 65 18.86 -16.24 -4.63
CA ILE A 65 20.25 -16.55 -4.34
C ILE A 65 20.37 -18.05 -4.12
N VAL A 66 21.28 -18.69 -4.84
CA VAL A 66 21.45 -20.15 -4.83
C VAL A 66 22.93 -20.48 -4.61
N SER A 67 23.21 -21.37 -3.66
CA SER A 67 24.55 -21.88 -3.35
C SER A 67 24.98 -22.91 -4.40
N CYS A 68 25.46 -22.46 -5.56
CA CYS A 68 25.95 -23.33 -6.61
C CYS A 68 27.18 -22.76 -7.32
N TYR A 69 27.97 -23.64 -7.91
CA TYR A 69 29.11 -23.27 -8.75
C TYR A 69 29.11 -24.12 -10.03
N LEU A 70 29.69 -23.57 -11.09
CA LEU A 70 29.88 -24.27 -12.36
C LEU A 70 31.34 -24.74 -12.44
N ASP A 71 31.53 -26.03 -12.67
CA ASP A 71 32.84 -26.55 -13.04
C ASP A 71 33.08 -26.28 -14.54
N GLU A 72 34.13 -25.51 -14.86
CA GLU A 72 34.44 -25.14 -16.24
C GLU A 72 35.02 -26.29 -17.08
N GLU A 73 35.56 -27.34 -16.45
CA GLU A 73 36.13 -28.48 -17.17
C GLU A 73 35.05 -29.48 -17.60
N THR A 74 34.13 -29.78 -16.69
CA THR A 74 33.03 -30.74 -16.91
C THR A 74 31.74 -30.07 -17.40
N CYS A 75 31.66 -28.74 -17.31
CA CYS A 75 30.47 -27.94 -17.62
C CYS A 75 29.21 -28.42 -16.89
N SER A 76 29.35 -28.84 -15.62
CA SER A 76 28.24 -29.21 -14.75
C SER A 76 28.11 -28.31 -13.52
N TRP A 77 26.87 -27.94 -13.19
CA TRP A 77 26.54 -27.24 -11.95
C TRP A 77 26.57 -28.18 -10.75
N HIS A 78 27.26 -27.75 -9.71
CA HIS A 78 27.39 -28.45 -8.43
C HIS A 78 26.90 -27.57 -7.27
N HIS A 79 26.44 -28.23 -6.21
CA HIS A 79 26.06 -27.56 -4.98
C HIS A 79 27.30 -27.02 -4.25
N TYR A 80 27.25 -25.77 -3.82
CA TYR A 80 28.32 -25.14 -3.07
C TYR A 80 28.19 -25.49 -1.58
N SER A 81 29.03 -26.39 -1.07
CA SER A 81 28.94 -26.90 0.31
C SER A 81 29.53 -25.98 1.37
N GLY A 82 30.43 -25.07 1.02
CA GLY A 82 31.03 -24.11 1.95
C GLY A 82 32.33 -23.51 1.44
N ALA A 83 33.05 -22.81 2.33
CA ALA A 83 34.21 -22.00 1.95
C ALA A 83 35.32 -22.82 1.27
N PRO A 84 36.07 -22.25 0.31
CA PRO A 84 37.19 -22.94 -0.30
C PRO A 84 38.29 -23.21 0.74
N SER A 85 38.91 -24.39 0.65
CA SER A 85 40.10 -24.75 1.41
C SER A 85 41.24 -23.76 1.14
N LYS A 86 42.24 -23.68 2.02
CA LYS A 86 43.40 -22.77 1.88
C LYS A 86 44.14 -22.95 0.55
N ASP A 87 44.03 -24.13 -0.05
CA ASP A 87 44.65 -24.47 -1.34
C ASP A 87 43.72 -24.18 -2.54
N ASN A 88 42.51 -23.65 -2.32
CA ASN A 88 41.44 -23.40 -3.30
C ASN A 88 40.98 -24.63 -4.12
N THR A 89 41.42 -25.84 -3.76
CA THR A 89 41.17 -27.07 -4.51
C THR A 89 39.92 -27.84 -4.05
N THR A 90 39.52 -27.70 -2.79
CA THR A 90 38.38 -28.41 -2.20
C THR A 90 37.48 -27.47 -1.44
N LEU A 91 36.17 -27.74 -1.45
CA LEU A 91 35.19 -27.02 -0.63
C LEU A 91 35.18 -27.64 0.77
N THR A 92 35.16 -26.80 1.80
CA THR A 92 34.98 -27.22 3.19
C THR A 92 33.50 -27.20 3.56
N ASP A 93 33.09 -27.92 4.61
CA ASP A 93 31.72 -27.86 5.14
C ASP A 93 31.48 -26.62 6.03
N ILE A 94 32.36 -25.62 5.96
CA ILE A 94 32.26 -24.38 6.75
C ILE A 94 31.35 -23.41 5.98
N PRO A 95 30.23 -22.96 6.58
CA PRO A 95 29.31 -22.05 5.91
C PRO A 95 29.99 -20.69 5.67
N GLN A 96 29.87 -20.18 4.44
CA GLN A 96 30.32 -18.84 4.10
C GLN A 96 29.15 -17.86 4.25
N THR A 97 29.31 -16.88 5.14
CA THR A 97 28.33 -15.79 5.30
C THR A 97 28.60 -14.69 4.28
N LEU A 98 27.56 -14.24 3.60
CA LEU A 98 27.62 -13.15 2.63
C LEU A 98 26.65 -12.04 3.04
N GLU A 99 27.13 -10.80 3.03
CA GLU A 99 26.32 -9.60 3.25
C GLU A 99 26.11 -8.91 1.91
N TYR A 100 24.85 -8.69 1.51
CA TYR A 100 24.47 -7.96 0.31
C TYR A 100 23.45 -6.89 0.63
N ASP A 101 23.55 -5.80 -0.10
CA ASP A 101 22.55 -4.75 -0.15
C ASP A 101 22.02 -4.66 -1.59
N PHE A 102 20.71 -4.82 -1.75
CA PHE A 102 20.05 -4.80 -3.05
C PHE A 102 19.23 -3.52 -3.19
N TRP A 103 19.60 -2.70 -4.16
CA TRP A 103 18.82 -1.54 -4.55
C TRP A 103 18.04 -1.83 -5.84
N LEU A 104 16.76 -2.12 -5.70
CA LEU A 104 15.86 -2.38 -6.83
C LEU A 104 15.11 -1.10 -7.19
N VAL A 105 15.21 -0.69 -8.46
CA VAL A 105 14.59 0.55 -8.95
C VAL A 105 13.91 0.33 -10.30
N ASN A 106 12.80 1.02 -10.51
CA ASN A 106 12.06 1.02 -11.77
C ASN A 106 12.53 2.16 -12.68
N GLY A 107 13.23 1.79 -13.74
CA GLY A 107 13.82 2.74 -14.69
C GLY A 107 15.29 3.01 -14.37
N SER A 108 15.89 3.94 -15.10
CA SER A 108 17.32 4.20 -15.05
C SER A 108 17.65 5.45 -14.22
N PRO A 109 18.38 5.34 -13.09
CA PRO A 109 18.78 6.48 -12.28
C PRO A 109 19.63 7.51 -13.04
N ASN A 110 20.44 7.06 -14.00
CA ASN A 110 21.37 7.91 -14.74
C ASN A 110 20.74 8.79 -15.83
N LEU A 111 19.59 8.41 -16.42
CA LEU A 111 19.08 9.06 -17.63
C LEU A 111 18.04 10.16 -17.42
N SER A 112 17.49 10.38 -16.21
CA SER A 112 16.49 11.44 -16.04
C SER A 112 16.25 11.89 -14.61
N ILE A 113 16.41 13.20 -14.38
CA ILE A 113 16.00 13.92 -13.17
C ILE A 113 14.48 13.78 -12.94
N TYR A 114 13.69 13.65 -14.00
CA TYR A 114 12.22 13.46 -13.90
C TYR A 114 11.83 12.09 -13.36
N ASN A 115 12.69 11.08 -13.48
CA ASN A 115 12.42 9.75 -12.91
C ASN A 115 12.73 9.69 -11.42
N SER A 116 13.34 10.73 -10.84
CA SER A 116 13.85 10.65 -9.47
C SER A 116 12.79 10.41 -8.41
N MET A 117 11.56 10.86 -8.66
CA MET A 117 10.44 10.70 -7.74
C MET A 117 9.58 9.47 -8.04
N LEU A 118 9.95 8.66 -9.04
CA LEU A 118 9.16 7.53 -9.52
C LEU A 118 9.92 6.21 -9.48
N TYR A 119 11.25 6.24 -9.58
CA TYR A 119 12.03 5.00 -9.73
C TYR A 119 12.04 4.15 -8.46
N GLN A 120 11.90 4.74 -7.28
CA GLN A 120 11.83 4.00 -6.01
C GLN A 120 10.50 3.24 -5.86
N PHE A 121 9.47 3.65 -6.61
CA PHE A 121 8.16 3.01 -6.53
C PHE A 121 8.08 1.79 -7.44
N SER A 122 7.50 0.72 -6.91
CA SER A 122 7.00 -0.40 -7.71
C SER A 122 5.94 0.09 -8.72
N PHE A 123 5.76 -0.64 -9.83
CA PHE A 123 4.87 -0.18 -10.91
C PHE A 123 3.42 0.06 -10.45
N ASP A 124 2.94 -0.78 -9.54
CA ASP A 124 1.63 -0.67 -8.89
C ASP A 124 1.52 0.57 -7.99
N ARG A 125 2.61 0.97 -7.33
CA ARG A 125 2.69 2.16 -6.46
C ARG A 125 3.09 3.45 -7.16
N GLN A 126 3.42 3.43 -8.45
CA GLN A 126 3.69 4.66 -9.20
C GLN A 126 2.48 5.60 -9.17
N ASN A 127 2.72 6.91 -9.10
CA ASN A 127 1.73 8.00 -8.97
C ASN A 127 1.00 8.08 -7.62
N THR A 128 1.33 7.22 -6.65
CA THR A 128 0.78 7.32 -5.28
C THR A 128 1.09 8.68 -4.65
N LEU A 129 2.29 9.21 -4.87
CA LEU A 129 2.68 10.54 -4.42
C LEU A 129 1.77 11.63 -5.01
N GLU A 130 1.47 11.57 -6.30
CA GLU A 130 0.63 12.55 -6.98
C GLU A 130 -0.80 12.55 -6.43
N LEU A 131 -1.35 11.35 -6.16
CA LEU A 131 -2.68 11.19 -5.56
C LEU A 131 -2.74 11.77 -4.14
N TYR A 132 -1.77 11.43 -3.28
CA TYR A 132 -1.73 12.00 -1.92
C TYR A 132 -1.54 13.52 -1.94
N LEU A 133 -0.72 14.06 -2.84
CA LEU A 133 -0.57 15.51 -3.00
C LEU A 133 -1.87 16.17 -3.49
N MET A 134 -2.59 15.55 -4.43
CA MET A 134 -3.89 16.05 -4.89
C MET A 134 -4.90 16.12 -3.74
N PHE A 135 -5.04 15.03 -2.96
CA PHE A 135 -5.92 15.00 -1.81
C PHE A 135 -5.50 16.03 -0.77
N TRP A 136 -4.22 16.12 -0.44
CA TRP A 136 -3.71 17.10 0.51
C TRP A 136 -4.03 18.54 0.08
N LEU A 137 -3.88 18.88 -1.21
CA LEU A 137 -4.26 20.18 -1.76
C LEU A 137 -5.76 20.46 -1.62
N CYS A 138 -6.61 19.45 -1.87
CA CYS A 138 -8.05 19.59 -1.65
C CYS A 138 -8.36 19.88 -0.17
N TYR A 139 -7.74 19.15 0.76
CA TYR A 139 -7.97 19.34 2.20
C TYR A 139 -7.42 20.67 2.74
N ILE A 140 -6.37 21.22 2.15
CA ILE A 140 -5.89 22.59 2.45
C ILE A 140 -6.98 23.63 2.23
N ILE A 141 -7.87 23.43 1.25
CA ILE A 141 -8.96 24.36 0.94
C ILE A 141 -10.19 24.03 1.81
N LEU A 142 -10.55 22.76 1.92
CA LEU A 142 -11.77 22.32 2.61
C LEU A 142 -11.69 22.54 4.13
N LEU A 143 -10.54 22.29 4.76
CA LEU A 143 -10.40 22.37 6.21
C LEU A 143 -10.60 23.80 6.75
N PRO A 144 -9.99 24.87 6.19
CA PRO A 144 -10.26 26.24 6.62
C PRO A 144 -11.72 26.66 6.44
N VAL A 145 -12.35 26.27 5.32
CA VAL A 145 -13.78 26.55 5.07
C VAL A 145 -14.64 25.89 6.15
N GLN A 146 -14.35 24.64 6.50
CA GLN A 146 -15.05 23.94 7.56
C GLN A 146 -14.82 24.58 8.94
N ILE A 147 -13.58 24.96 9.26
CA ILE A 147 -13.25 25.65 10.51
C ILE A 147 -14.03 26.98 10.62
N TYR A 148 -14.14 27.73 9.53
CA TYR A 148 -14.95 28.94 9.47
C TYR A 148 -16.43 28.66 9.73
N ALA A 149 -17.00 27.62 9.09
CA ALA A 149 -18.39 27.22 9.28
C ALA A 149 -18.69 26.85 10.75
N VAL A 150 -17.79 26.13 11.41
CA VAL A 150 -17.97 25.68 12.80
C VAL A 150 -17.88 26.82 13.80
N ARG A 151 -16.96 27.77 13.58
CA ARG A 151 -16.86 28.98 14.42
C ARG A 151 -18.14 29.81 14.36
N THR A 152 -18.79 29.85 13.20
CA THR A 152 -20.03 30.60 12.97
C THR A 152 -21.25 29.87 13.55
N GLN A 153 -21.47 28.60 13.21
CA GLN A 153 -22.68 27.87 13.58
C GLN A 153 -22.68 27.31 15.01
N ARG A 154 -21.49 27.00 15.57
CA ARG A 154 -21.29 26.41 16.92
C ARG A 154 -22.12 25.16 17.24
N HIS A 155 -22.59 24.44 16.22
CA HIS A 155 -23.43 23.26 16.35
C HIS A 155 -22.60 22.00 16.72
N PRO A 156 -23.08 21.10 17.59
CA PRO A 156 -22.32 19.91 17.98
C PRO A 156 -22.01 18.96 16.81
N VAL A 157 -22.93 18.86 15.84
CA VAL A 157 -22.73 18.07 14.60
C VAL A 157 -21.54 18.58 13.79
N THR A 158 -21.43 19.90 13.62
CA THR A 158 -20.35 20.48 12.83
C THR A 158 -19.02 20.39 13.54
N LYS A 159 -19.00 20.46 14.87
CA LYS A 159 -17.79 20.15 15.67
C LYS A 159 -17.31 18.72 15.43
N LEU A 160 -18.22 17.73 15.51
CA LEU A 160 -17.86 16.32 15.31
C LEU A 160 -17.34 16.06 13.88
N PHE A 161 -17.99 16.63 12.87
CA PHE A 161 -17.53 16.56 11.48
C PHE A 161 -16.16 17.23 11.27
N THR A 162 -15.89 18.31 11.99
CA THR A 162 -14.58 18.98 11.92
C THR A 162 -13.51 18.15 12.60
N SER A 163 -13.83 17.47 13.70
CA SER A 163 -12.91 16.53 14.33
C SER A 163 -12.51 15.40 13.39
N SER A 164 -13.45 14.80 12.63
CA SER A 164 -13.08 13.78 11.62
C SER A 164 -12.20 14.38 10.51
N LEU A 165 -12.56 15.56 9.98
CA LEU A 165 -11.75 16.20 8.93
C LEU A 165 -10.35 16.63 9.39
N VAL A 166 -10.18 17.02 10.65
CA VAL A 166 -8.86 17.32 11.22
C VAL A 166 -8.02 16.06 11.34
N LEU A 167 -8.60 14.94 11.80
CA LEU A 167 -7.91 13.66 11.87
C LEU A 167 -7.47 13.21 10.47
N GLU A 168 -8.35 13.30 9.48
CA GLU A 168 -8.06 13.01 8.08
C GLU A 168 -6.90 13.85 7.54
N PHE A 169 -6.91 15.15 7.82
CA PHE A 169 -5.86 16.05 7.35
C PHE A 169 -4.50 15.70 7.97
N ILE A 170 -4.46 15.34 9.25
CA ILE A 170 -3.22 14.91 9.92
C ILE A 170 -2.74 13.58 9.32
N ALA A 171 -3.66 12.62 9.09
CA ALA A 171 -3.35 11.35 8.42
C ALA A 171 -2.73 11.58 7.03
N LEU A 172 -3.33 12.44 6.21
CA LEU A 172 -2.80 12.81 4.90
C LEU A 172 -1.42 13.47 4.99
N CYS A 173 -1.20 14.37 5.96
CA CYS A 173 0.13 14.98 6.14
C CYS A 173 1.20 13.93 6.46
N PHE A 174 0.88 12.94 7.29
CA PHE A 174 1.78 11.83 7.62
C PHE A 174 2.08 10.96 6.40
N ASN A 175 1.06 10.59 5.64
CA ASN A 175 1.21 9.78 4.43
C ASN A 175 1.95 10.52 3.30
N VAL A 176 1.72 11.82 3.12
CA VAL A 176 2.50 12.66 2.19
C VAL A 176 3.96 12.70 2.61
N LEU A 177 4.26 12.94 3.89
CA LEU A 177 5.64 13.04 4.36
C LEU A 177 6.39 11.69 4.20
N HIS A 178 5.73 10.58 4.53
CA HIS A 178 6.24 9.24 4.27
C HIS A 178 6.54 9.04 2.78
N THR A 179 5.56 9.32 1.91
CA THR A 179 5.67 9.06 0.47
C THR A 179 6.70 9.96 -0.22
N VAL A 180 6.84 11.22 0.20
CA VAL A 180 7.88 12.13 -0.29
C VAL A 180 9.28 11.64 0.09
N LYS A 181 9.45 11.16 1.33
CA LYS A 181 10.75 10.58 1.74
C LYS A 181 11.03 9.29 0.98
N PHE A 182 10.04 8.40 0.88
CA PHE A 182 10.16 7.15 0.12
C PHE A 182 10.54 7.42 -1.35
N ALA A 183 9.98 8.46 -1.97
CA ALA A 183 10.37 8.87 -3.32
C ALA A 183 11.85 9.27 -3.43
N ALA A 184 12.45 9.78 -2.36
CA ALA A 184 13.84 10.25 -2.34
C ALA A 184 14.85 9.13 -2.01
N ASP A 185 14.53 8.23 -1.08
CA ASP A 185 15.47 7.22 -0.57
C ASP A 185 15.04 5.76 -0.76
N GLY A 186 13.75 5.48 -0.99
CA GLY A 186 13.21 4.12 -1.12
C GLY A 186 12.86 3.42 0.20
N GLU A 187 13.05 4.07 1.35
CA GLU A 187 12.70 3.52 2.67
C GLU A 187 11.52 4.27 3.31
N GLY A 188 11.47 5.60 3.17
CA GLY A 188 10.40 6.40 3.76
C GLY A 188 10.45 6.45 5.30
N PHE A 189 9.29 6.67 5.92
CA PHE A 189 9.11 6.63 7.38
C PHE A 189 7.99 5.63 7.74
N GLU A 190 8.32 4.36 7.96
CA GLU A 190 7.31 3.31 8.20
C GLU A 190 6.38 3.64 9.37
N GLY A 191 6.93 4.04 10.51
CA GLY A 191 6.12 4.38 11.69
C GLY A 191 5.16 5.56 11.45
N LEU A 192 5.51 6.47 10.54
CA LEU A 192 4.65 7.60 10.17
C LEU A 192 3.51 7.16 9.24
N SER A 193 3.78 6.21 8.33
CA SER A 193 2.75 5.59 7.49
C SER A 193 1.72 4.86 8.36
N VAL A 194 2.19 4.03 9.30
CA VAL A 194 1.30 3.30 10.21
C VAL A 194 0.44 4.25 11.06
N ALA A 195 1.05 5.32 11.58
CA ALA A 195 0.30 6.34 12.31
C ALA A 195 -0.73 7.06 11.42
N GLY A 196 -0.36 7.36 10.17
CA GLY A 196 -1.25 7.95 9.17
C GLY A 196 -2.46 7.07 8.89
N ASP A 197 -2.25 5.79 8.60
CA ASP A 197 -3.31 4.83 8.30
C ASP A 197 -4.26 4.63 9.49
N ILE A 198 -3.73 4.54 10.72
CA ILE A 198 -4.56 4.44 11.92
C ILE A 198 -5.42 5.70 12.10
N LEU A 199 -4.86 6.89 11.87
CA LEU A 199 -5.60 8.16 11.97
C LEU A 199 -6.69 8.28 10.90
N ASP A 200 -6.43 7.81 9.68
CA ASP A 200 -7.42 7.71 8.61
C ASP A 200 -8.55 6.73 8.98
N ILE A 201 -8.24 5.55 9.52
CA ILE A 201 -9.26 4.62 10.04
C ILE A 201 -10.10 5.29 11.14
N LEU A 202 -9.47 6.01 12.07
CA LEU A 202 -10.18 6.76 13.12
C LEU A 202 -11.06 7.88 12.56
N SER A 203 -10.58 8.61 11.55
CA SER A 203 -11.35 9.63 10.83
C SER A 203 -12.61 9.03 10.18
N ARG A 204 -12.46 7.96 9.39
CA ARG A 204 -13.56 7.27 8.69
C ARG A 204 -14.58 6.68 9.66
N THR A 205 -14.13 6.08 10.75
CA THR A 205 -15.03 5.53 11.80
C THR A 205 -15.75 6.64 12.57
N LEU A 206 -15.09 7.78 12.84
CA LEU A 206 -15.73 8.96 13.46
C LEU A 206 -16.78 9.59 12.53
N PHE A 207 -16.50 9.65 11.23
CA PHE A 207 -17.47 10.09 10.23
C PHE A 207 -18.67 9.13 10.16
N MET A 208 -18.44 7.82 10.20
CA MET A 208 -19.51 6.83 10.30
C MET A 208 -20.41 7.05 11.53
N LEU A 209 -19.81 7.32 12.70
CA LEU A 209 -20.55 7.66 13.92
C LEU A 209 -21.42 8.90 13.72
N LEU A 210 -20.87 9.96 13.12
CA LEU A 210 -21.63 11.17 12.80
C LEU A 210 -22.85 10.86 11.92
N LEU A 211 -22.70 10.01 10.90
CA LEU A 211 -23.82 9.62 10.03
C LEU A 211 -24.93 8.90 10.80
N LEU A 212 -24.57 7.95 11.66
CA LEU A 212 -25.54 7.22 12.49
C LEU A 212 -26.25 8.12 13.50
N LEU A 213 -25.53 9.07 14.11
CA LEU A 213 -26.12 10.05 15.02
C LEU A 213 -27.14 10.94 14.29
N LEU A 214 -26.80 11.42 13.10
CA LEU A 214 -27.69 12.23 12.27
C LEU A 214 -28.90 11.44 11.76
N ALA A 215 -28.73 10.18 11.38
CA ALA A 215 -29.84 9.30 10.97
C ALA A 215 -30.86 9.09 12.09
N LYS A 216 -30.39 9.01 13.34
CA LYS A 216 -31.25 8.98 14.55
C LYS A 216 -31.83 10.35 14.93
N GLY A 217 -31.49 11.40 14.19
CA GLY A 217 -32.01 12.74 14.41
C GLY A 217 -31.30 13.54 15.51
N TRP A 218 -30.15 13.07 16.00
CA TRP A 218 -29.40 13.76 17.04
C TRP A 218 -29.03 15.18 16.63
N ALA A 219 -29.32 16.14 17.51
CA ALA A 219 -29.08 17.56 17.34
C ALA A 219 -29.83 18.23 16.16
N VAL A 220 -30.69 17.51 15.42
CA VAL A 220 -31.53 18.08 14.35
C VAL A 220 -33.02 17.97 14.69
N THR A 221 -33.48 16.78 15.08
CA THR A 221 -34.88 16.51 15.44
C THR A 221 -35.03 16.23 16.93
N ARG A 222 -34.00 15.66 17.59
CA ARG A 222 -34.01 15.31 19.02
C ARG A 222 -32.75 15.83 19.73
N LEU A 223 -32.93 16.41 20.92
CA LEU A 223 -31.83 16.82 21.81
C LEU A 223 -31.21 15.61 22.54
N GLU A 224 -32.04 14.61 22.85
CA GLU A 224 -31.61 13.38 23.52
C GLU A 224 -31.67 12.17 22.60
N LEU A 225 -30.56 11.42 22.56
CA LEU A 225 -30.42 10.21 21.77
C LEU A 225 -30.95 9.00 22.56
N THR A 226 -31.89 8.27 21.97
CA THR A 226 -32.39 7.00 22.51
C THR A 226 -31.29 5.93 22.32
N TYR A 227 -30.95 5.19 23.39
CA TYR A 227 -29.91 4.15 23.38
C TYR A 227 -28.48 4.62 22.97
N LYS A 228 -28.01 5.74 23.55
CA LYS A 228 -26.60 6.21 23.44
C LYS A 228 -25.54 5.10 23.55
N PRO A 229 -25.52 4.26 24.61
CA PRO A 229 -24.45 3.28 24.79
C PRO A 229 -24.38 2.26 23.65
N LEU A 230 -25.50 1.97 23.00
CA LEU A 230 -25.56 1.03 21.89
C LEU A 230 -24.86 1.60 20.64
N VAL A 231 -25.12 2.86 20.29
CA VAL A 231 -24.48 3.51 19.12
C VAL A 231 -22.97 3.64 19.32
N PHE A 232 -22.55 4.11 20.49
CA PHE A 232 -21.12 4.22 20.81
C PHE A 232 -20.44 2.86 20.94
N GLY A 233 -21.14 1.86 21.48
CA GLY A 233 -20.64 0.49 21.57
C GLY A 233 -20.40 -0.13 20.20
N VAL A 234 -21.36 0.02 19.27
CA VAL A 234 -21.21 -0.46 17.89
C VAL A 234 -20.10 0.28 17.16
N TRP A 235 -20.01 1.60 17.33
CA TRP A 235 -18.90 2.39 16.76
C TRP A 235 -17.53 1.92 17.28
N LEU A 236 -17.41 1.70 18.59
CA LEU A 236 -16.16 1.24 19.20
C LEU A 236 -15.77 -0.15 18.68
N VAL A 237 -16.72 -1.09 18.65
CA VAL A 237 -16.48 -2.44 18.12
C VAL A 237 -16.09 -2.37 16.64
N TYR A 238 -16.79 -1.56 15.84
CA TYR A 238 -16.47 -1.36 14.43
C TYR A 238 -15.04 -0.81 14.24
N GLY A 239 -14.67 0.22 15.01
CA GLY A 239 -13.31 0.78 14.98
C GLY A 239 -12.24 -0.21 15.40
N VAL A 240 -12.47 -0.97 16.47
CA VAL A 240 -11.54 -2.02 16.94
C VAL A 240 -11.36 -3.11 15.89
N VAL A 241 -12.45 -3.59 15.29
CA VAL A 241 -12.38 -4.59 14.21
C VAL A 241 -11.56 -4.04 13.03
N HIS A 242 -11.79 -2.80 12.62
CA HIS A 242 -11.00 -2.18 11.55
C HIS A 242 -9.51 -2.09 11.86
N ILE A 243 -9.13 -1.70 13.08
CA ILE A 243 -7.72 -1.64 13.50
C ILE A 243 -7.12 -3.04 13.54
N LEU A 244 -7.83 -4.05 14.06
CA LEU A 244 -7.35 -5.43 14.10
C LEU A 244 -7.16 -6.00 12.69
N LEU A 245 -8.08 -5.72 11.76
CA LEU A 245 -7.94 -6.18 10.37
C LEU A 245 -6.78 -5.48 9.66
N TYR A 246 -6.55 -4.19 9.94
CA TYR A 246 -5.37 -3.48 9.44
C TYR A 246 -4.08 -4.13 9.96
N VAL A 247 -3.99 -4.40 11.27
CA VAL A 247 -2.80 -5.06 11.86
C VAL A 247 -2.61 -6.45 11.26
N TRP A 248 -3.67 -7.25 11.15
CA TRP A 248 -3.61 -8.57 10.53
C TRP A 248 -3.10 -8.49 9.09
N ASN A 249 -3.61 -7.54 8.29
CA ASN A 249 -3.19 -7.36 6.91
C ASN A 249 -1.70 -7.00 6.83
N THR A 250 -1.20 -6.18 7.74
CA THR A 250 0.22 -5.79 7.78
C THR A 250 1.14 -6.91 8.28
N THR A 251 0.65 -7.83 9.11
CA THR A 251 1.51 -8.88 9.72
C THR A 251 1.44 -10.25 9.03
N GLU A 252 0.28 -10.63 8.48
CA GLU A 252 0.03 -11.99 7.99
C GLU A 252 -0.01 -12.09 6.46
N VAL A 253 -0.21 -10.97 5.74
CA VAL A 253 -0.14 -10.99 4.28
C VAL A 253 1.32 -10.85 3.86
N ASP A 254 1.89 -11.96 3.39
CA ASP A 254 3.25 -11.98 2.87
C ASP A 254 3.37 -11.02 1.68
N ILE A 255 4.42 -10.20 1.69
CA ILE A 255 4.74 -9.21 0.64
C ILE A 255 4.87 -9.85 -0.75
N ILE A 256 5.08 -11.17 -0.80
CA ILE A 256 5.25 -11.96 -2.04
C ILE A 256 3.90 -12.36 -2.65
N GLU A 257 2.85 -12.52 -1.84
CA GLU A 257 1.51 -12.84 -2.33
C GLU A 257 0.75 -11.54 -2.63
N GLU A 258 0.62 -11.25 -3.92
CA GLU A 258 -0.03 -10.04 -4.43
C GLU A 258 -1.57 -10.15 -4.37
N ILE A 259 -2.09 -10.37 -3.17
CA ILE A 259 -3.51 -10.47 -2.89
C ILE A 259 -3.97 -9.10 -2.38
N ASP A 260 -4.90 -8.45 -3.10
CA ASP A 260 -5.45 -7.18 -2.61
C ASP A 260 -6.18 -7.40 -1.28
N GLU A 261 -6.21 -6.34 -0.45
CA GLU A 261 -6.96 -6.31 0.81
C GLU A 261 -8.40 -6.83 0.62
N TYR A 262 -9.08 -6.47 -0.48
CA TYR A 262 -10.46 -6.87 -0.78
C TYR A 262 -10.63 -8.26 -1.41
N GLN A 263 -9.55 -8.94 -1.75
CA GLN A 263 -9.57 -10.35 -2.16
C GLN A 263 -9.41 -11.29 -0.96
N THR A 264 -8.84 -10.79 0.13
CA THR A 264 -8.70 -11.54 1.38
C THR A 264 -10.02 -11.60 2.18
N TRP A 265 -10.14 -12.58 3.07
CA TRP A 265 -11.32 -12.72 3.92
C TRP A 265 -11.60 -11.47 4.80
N PRO A 266 -10.60 -10.73 5.33
CA PRO A 266 -10.84 -9.47 6.05
C PRO A 266 -11.46 -8.38 5.21
N GLY A 267 -11.05 -8.24 3.95
CA GLY A 267 -11.64 -7.26 3.06
C GLY A 267 -13.14 -7.51 2.85
N TRP A 268 -13.54 -8.77 2.63
CA TRP A 268 -14.95 -9.15 2.57
C TRP A 268 -15.70 -8.91 3.88
N LEU A 269 -15.04 -9.12 5.03
CA LEU A 269 -15.62 -8.79 6.33
C LEU A 269 -15.87 -7.28 6.47
N VAL A 270 -14.90 -6.43 6.11
CA VAL A 270 -15.06 -4.97 6.10
C VAL A 270 -16.23 -4.53 5.22
N LEU A 271 -16.31 -5.06 4.00
CA LEU A 271 -17.39 -4.75 3.07
C LEU A 271 -18.76 -5.17 3.63
N THR A 272 -18.84 -6.37 4.21
CA THR A 272 -20.07 -6.88 4.83
C THR A 272 -20.51 -6.02 6.01
N LEU A 273 -19.58 -5.66 6.90
CA LEU A 273 -19.86 -4.77 8.04
C LEU A 273 -20.37 -3.40 7.56
N ARG A 274 -19.78 -2.86 6.49
CA ARG A 274 -20.21 -1.59 5.88
C ARG A 274 -21.63 -1.68 5.34
N VAL A 275 -22.01 -2.78 4.69
CA VAL A 275 -23.39 -3.01 4.19
C VAL A 275 -24.40 -3.18 5.33
N VAL A 276 -24.01 -3.85 6.43
CA VAL A 276 -24.84 -3.99 7.62
C VAL A 276 -25.10 -2.63 8.27
N ILE A 277 -24.05 -1.80 8.46
CA ILE A 277 -24.20 -0.46 9.02
C ILE A 277 -24.99 0.45 8.07
N MET A 278 -24.79 0.34 6.76
CA MET A 278 -25.59 1.07 5.77
C MET A 278 -27.08 0.73 5.88
N SER A 279 -27.42 -0.56 6.00
CA SER A 279 -28.80 -1.00 6.15
C SER A 279 -29.42 -0.45 7.43
N TRP A 280 -28.67 -0.47 8.54
CA TRP A 280 -29.10 0.16 9.77
C TRP A 280 -29.29 1.68 9.62
N PHE A 281 -28.33 2.38 9.02
CA PHE A 281 -28.43 3.81 8.73
C PHE A 281 -29.72 4.15 7.97
N VAL A 282 -30.06 3.39 6.92
CA VAL A 282 -31.28 3.60 6.13
C VAL A 282 -32.55 3.36 6.96
N LEU A 283 -32.56 2.31 7.81
CA LEU A 283 -33.71 2.03 8.68
C LEU A 283 -33.93 3.13 9.71
N GLU A 284 -32.87 3.65 10.34
CA GLU A 284 -32.97 4.75 11.30
C GLU A 284 -33.38 6.05 10.62
N LEU A 285 -32.80 6.33 9.45
CA LEU A 285 -33.17 7.51 8.66
C LEU A 285 -34.65 7.45 8.27
N ARG A 286 -35.13 6.30 7.79
CA ARG A 286 -36.54 6.10 7.46
C ARG A 286 -37.44 6.30 8.67
N ASN A 287 -37.08 5.73 9.83
CA ASN A 287 -37.83 5.92 11.05
C ASN A 287 -37.91 7.41 11.42
N THR A 288 -36.78 8.12 11.42
CA THR A 288 -36.72 9.56 11.72
C THR A 288 -37.57 10.38 10.75
N MET A 289 -37.51 10.08 9.45
CA MET A 289 -38.33 10.75 8.43
C MET A 289 -39.83 10.51 8.60
N MET A 290 -40.24 9.31 9.04
CA MET A 290 -41.65 9.00 9.30
C MET A 290 -42.22 9.75 10.52
N TYR A 291 -41.38 10.08 11.52
CA TYR A 291 -41.81 10.84 12.69
C TYR A 291 -41.81 12.35 12.46
N GLU A 292 -40.93 12.87 11.59
CA GLU A 292 -40.79 14.31 11.36
C GLU A 292 -41.80 14.81 10.33
N HIS A 293 -42.73 15.68 10.76
CA HIS A 293 -43.76 16.26 9.89
C HIS A 293 -43.35 17.62 9.29
N ASN A 294 -42.17 18.12 9.62
CA ASN A 294 -41.70 19.43 9.20
C ASN A 294 -40.96 19.35 7.85
N MET A 295 -41.57 19.88 6.79
CA MET A 295 -41.07 19.79 5.41
C MET A 295 -39.61 20.24 5.18
N PRO A 296 -39.11 21.36 5.77
CA PRO A 296 -37.72 21.78 5.60
C PRO A 296 -36.71 20.80 6.21
N LYS A 297 -37.04 20.22 7.38
CA LYS A 297 -36.18 19.23 8.04
C LYS A 297 -36.18 17.91 7.29
N LEU A 298 -37.33 17.52 6.75
CA LEU A 298 -37.47 16.33 5.91
C LEU A 298 -36.64 16.45 4.64
N ASN A 299 -36.70 17.59 3.94
CA ASN A 299 -35.87 17.85 2.76
C ASN A 299 -34.38 17.80 3.08
N PHE A 300 -33.95 18.35 4.22
CA PHE A 300 -32.58 18.23 4.69
C PHE A 300 -32.17 16.76 4.90
N LEU A 301 -32.98 15.97 5.62
CA LEU A 301 -32.72 14.55 5.87
C LEU A 301 -32.66 13.72 4.58
N LEU A 302 -33.48 14.07 3.59
CA LEU A 302 -33.49 13.39 2.29
C LEU A 302 -32.19 13.66 1.51
N HIS A 303 -31.77 14.92 1.41
CA HIS A 303 -30.49 15.26 0.76
C HIS A 303 -29.30 14.69 1.51
N PHE A 304 -29.32 14.75 2.85
CA PHE A 304 -28.31 14.15 3.70
C PHE A 304 -28.22 12.62 3.51
N GLY A 305 -29.37 11.94 3.48
CA GLY A 305 -29.47 10.51 3.24
C GLY A 305 -28.91 10.11 1.87
N ALA A 306 -29.30 10.83 0.82
CA ALA A 306 -28.80 10.60 -0.54
C ALA A 306 -27.27 10.76 -0.62
N SER A 307 -26.72 11.85 -0.07
CA SER A 307 -25.27 12.10 -0.03
C SER A 307 -24.51 11.03 0.76
N SER A 308 -25.04 10.65 1.92
CA SER A 308 -24.44 9.62 2.78
C SER A 308 -24.46 8.24 2.12
N LEU A 309 -25.51 7.91 1.38
CA LEU A 309 -25.60 6.63 0.65
C LEU A 309 -24.53 6.50 -0.42
N VAL A 310 -24.18 7.58 -1.13
CA VAL A 310 -23.05 7.58 -2.06
C VAL A 310 -21.76 7.22 -1.33
N TRP A 311 -21.54 7.79 -0.14
CA TRP A 311 -20.40 7.44 0.69
C TRP A 311 -20.43 5.99 1.20
N PHE A 312 -21.59 5.39 1.49
CA PHE A 312 -21.63 3.97 1.87
C PHE A 312 -21.31 3.04 0.70
N VAL A 313 -21.85 3.34 -0.48
CA VAL A 313 -21.90 2.44 -1.64
C VAL A 313 -20.63 2.52 -2.51
N TYR A 314 -19.90 3.63 -2.51
CA TYR A 314 -18.72 3.76 -3.38
C TYR A 314 -17.70 2.64 -3.14
N LEU A 315 -17.38 2.31 -1.88
CA LEU A 315 -16.33 1.33 -1.59
C LEU A 315 -16.70 -0.09 -2.08
N PRO A 316 -17.89 -0.65 -1.77
CA PRO A 316 -18.32 -1.92 -2.34
C PRO A 316 -18.31 -1.95 -3.88
N ILE A 317 -18.76 -0.87 -4.54
CA ILE A 317 -18.75 -0.80 -6.01
C ILE A 317 -17.31 -0.82 -6.54
N ILE A 318 -16.43 0.01 -5.98
CA ILE A 318 -15.02 0.09 -6.39
C ILE A 318 -14.32 -1.25 -6.14
N ALA A 319 -14.56 -1.90 -5.00
CA ALA A 319 -13.99 -3.21 -4.70
C ALA A 319 -14.43 -4.28 -5.73
N LEU A 320 -15.72 -4.31 -6.11
CA LEU A 320 -16.22 -5.21 -7.15
C LEU A 320 -15.59 -4.94 -8.53
N ILE A 321 -15.37 -3.67 -8.87
CA ILE A 321 -14.68 -3.28 -10.11
C ILE A 321 -13.22 -3.73 -10.06
N ALA A 322 -12.54 -3.53 -8.92
CA ALA A 322 -11.13 -3.89 -8.74
C ALA A 322 -10.88 -5.39 -8.95
N LEU A 323 -11.85 -6.27 -8.61
CA LEU A 323 -11.76 -7.71 -8.88
C LEU A 323 -11.61 -8.07 -10.36
N GLN A 324 -12.07 -7.20 -11.28
CA GLN A 324 -11.93 -7.43 -12.73
C GLN A 324 -10.67 -6.78 -13.34
N ILE A 325 -10.00 -5.92 -12.60
CA ILE A 325 -8.78 -5.23 -13.06
C ILE A 325 -7.58 -6.14 -12.76
N SER A 326 -6.47 -6.00 -13.49
CA SER A 326 -5.22 -6.72 -13.19
C SER A 326 -4.51 -6.15 -11.94
N PRO A 327 -3.86 -6.96 -11.08
CA PRO A 327 -3.22 -6.52 -9.82
C PRO A 327 -2.37 -5.24 -9.95
N LEU A 328 -1.54 -5.18 -11.00
CA LEU A 328 -0.68 -4.05 -11.36
C LEU A 328 -1.34 -2.65 -11.38
N TRP A 329 -2.66 -2.59 -11.60
CA TRP A 329 -3.38 -1.33 -11.70
C TRP A 329 -4.36 -1.11 -10.55
N ARG A 330 -4.65 -2.14 -9.74
CA ARG A 330 -5.72 -2.10 -8.75
C ARG A 330 -5.47 -1.09 -7.64
N PHE A 331 -4.24 -1.02 -7.15
CA PHE A 331 -3.85 -0.09 -6.09
C PHE A 331 -4.27 1.36 -6.41
N LYS A 332 -4.11 1.78 -7.66
CA LYS A 332 -4.43 3.14 -8.14
C LYS A 332 -5.92 3.46 -8.17
N PHE A 333 -6.79 2.45 -8.18
CA PHE A 333 -8.25 2.62 -8.15
C PHE A 333 -8.82 2.58 -6.72
N LEU A 334 -8.09 1.97 -5.79
CA LEU A 334 -8.54 1.75 -4.41
C LEU A 334 -8.14 2.88 -3.45
N LEU A 335 -7.06 3.61 -3.77
CA LEU A 335 -6.59 4.81 -3.07
C LEU A 335 -7.53 6.00 -3.32
#